data_AF-A0A9W9IE79-F1
#
_entry.id   AF-A0A9W9IE79-F1
#
_cell.length_a   1.000
_cell.length_b   1.000
_cell.length_c   1.000
_cell.angle_alpha   90.00
_cell.angle_beta   90.00
_cell.angle_gamma   90.00
#
_symmetry.space_group_name_H-M   'P 1'
#
loop_
_entity.id
_entity.type
_entity.pdbx_description
1 polymer ?
#
loop_
_entity_poly.entity_id
_entity_poly.type
_entity_poly.pdbx_seq_one_letter_code
_entity_poly.pdbx_strand_id
1 'polypeptide(L)'
;MTFLPISASLLGLAASVWGLSFNIPTSPPPNSSGQLSAAPVGVSLEFFTFPEYMEDVASTKTCLQNLKDLTGTWPRLRIGGTTQDRATYDSSLTRSVDYTVASAGDAPETLTYGPSFISLAASYGGEVIFGLNRRLDNIANTKSAALLARRKMDNLYAIELGNEPTFYSKSDPIAHGASWTAASDEASQISWQEAVCDYLDASDLISAGVYFGTSMSVAGLTAKEGYENKFVKDYCSHNYPQGSGSFNLPNLMGHSHIATQIKPFAAEVSAAHRMGKPHIFGETNSATQGGGGVSPTFGAALWILDYVMQSVIMGTDALYFHQGTVGNCQYCWWGRYDVGSPYYGAYFAAMALANADRIAPLDSQDTPYAAYAIYKSGAPVRVLLYNSDYYVSSDGTRSSQTYKLSGISSSRVTAKRLTAPHATSRVDQGESPTIAGQTFANGKCTIEGTERIETVYVYGGEATFTVAASEALLIYL
;
A
#
# COMPACT_ATOMS: atom_id res chain seq x y z
N MET A 1 -23.56 -53.17 -52.74
CA MET A 1 -23.42 -51.87 -52.07
C MET A 1 -23.83 -52.06 -50.63
N THR A 2 -22.84 -52.19 -49.75
CA THR A 2 -23.03 -52.46 -48.31
C THR A 2 -22.30 -51.34 -47.59
N PHE A 3 -23.04 -50.41 -47.00
CA PHE A 3 -22.47 -49.31 -46.22
C PHE A 3 -22.32 -49.78 -44.77
N LEU A 4 -21.08 -49.80 -44.26
CA LEU A 4 -20.79 -49.84 -42.83
C LEU A 4 -20.86 -48.42 -42.26
N PRO A 5 -21.50 -48.18 -41.10
CA PRO A 5 -21.34 -46.92 -40.38
C PRO A 5 -20.11 -47.01 -39.47
N ILE A 6 -19.15 -46.12 -39.69
CA ILE A 6 -18.04 -45.88 -38.75
C ILE A 6 -18.62 -45.01 -37.62
N SER A 7 -18.70 -45.58 -36.42
CA SER A 7 -19.02 -44.81 -35.21
C SER A 7 -17.76 -44.04 -34.78
N ALA A 8 -17.81 -42.71 -34.88
CA ALA A 8 -16.79 -41.84 -34.34
C ALA A 8 -17.01 -41.70 -32.82
N SER A 9 -16.18 -42.39 -32.03
CA SER A 9 -16.12 -42.17 -30.59
C SER A 9 -15.46 -40.81 -30.33
N LEU A 10 -16.23 -39.84 -29.82
CA LEU A 10 -15.69 -38.64 -29.19
C LEU A 10 -14.89 -39.07 -27.95
N LEU A 11 -13.56 -39.09 -28.05
CA LEU A 11 -12.70 -39.00 -26.87
C LEU A 11 -12.79 -37.57 -26.34
N GLY A 12 -13.62 -37.38 -25.31
CA GLY A 12 -13.55 -36.19 -24.47
C GLY A 12 -12.19 -36.18 -23.76
N LEU A 13 -11.32 -35.27 -24.18
CA LEU A 13 -10.16 -34.86 -23.39
C LEU A 13 -10.69 -34.16 -22.13
N ALA A 14 -10.89 -34.93 -21.06
CA ALA A 14 -10.98 -34.36 -19.73
C ALA A 14 -9.59 -33.80 -19.40
N ALA A 15 -9.42 -32.50 -19.63
CA ALA A 15 -8.31 -31.77 -19.03
C ALA A 15 -8.50 -31.85 -17.52
N SER A 16 -7.73 -32.70 -16.86
CA SER A 16 -7.58 -32.68 -15.41
C SER A 16 -6.93 -31.34 -15.05
N VAL A 17 -7.74 -30.36 -14.64
CA VAL A 17 -7.22 -29.17 -13.96
C VAL A 17 -6.59 -29.66 -12.67
N TRP A 18 -5.25 -29.62 -12.58
CA TRP A 18 -4.53 -30.04 -11.39
C TRP A 18 -4.89 -29.05 -10.27
N GLY A 19 -5.65 -29.51 -9.27
CA GLY A 19 -5.96 -28.71 -8.09
C GLY A 19 -4.69 -28.38 -7.32
N LEU A 20 -4.60 -27.16 -6.78
CA LEU A 20 -3.52 -26.77 -5.88
C LEU A 20 -3.75 -27.41 -4.52
N SER A 21 -2.68 -27.83 -3.85
CA SER A 21 -2.78 -28.42 -2.51
C SER A 21 -1.79 -27.75 -1.58
N PHE A 22 -2.28 -27.22 -0.45
CA PHE A 22 -1.47 -26.53 0.55
C PHE A 22 -1.77 -27.11 1.94
N ASN A 23 -0.72 -27.43 2.68
CA ASN A 23 -0.83 -27.80 4.09
C ASN A 23 -0.68 -26.54 4.94
N ILE A 24 -1.63 -26.28 5.85
CA ILE A 24 -1.57 -25.17 6.80
C ILE A 24 -0.67 -25.59 7.97
N PRO A 25 0.51 -24.96 8.18
CA PRO A 25 1.34 -25.26 9.33
C PRO A 25 0.65 -24.88 10.63
N THR A 26 0.74 -25.72 11.66
CA THR A 26 0.14 -25.48 12.99
C THR A 26 0.81 -24.35 13.78
N SER A 27 1.97 -23.88 13.32
CA SER A 27 2.69 -22.73 13.86
C SER A 27 3.42 -21.97 12.74
N PRO A 28 3.82 -20.70 12.92
CA PRO A 28 4.50 -19.93 11.89
C PRO A 28 5.77 -20.66 11.38
N PRO A 29 5.87 -20.96 10.08
CA PRO A 29 7.04 -21.61 9.50
C PRO A 29 8.24 -20.64 9.40
N PRO A 30 9.47 -21.12 9.12
CA PRO A 30 10.67 -20.27 9.03
C PRO A 30 10.61 -19.18 7.95
N ASN A 31 9.79 -19.35 6.91
CA ASN A 31 9.54 -18.35 5.86
C ASN A 31 8.39 -17.38 6.19
N SER A 32 7.90 -17.36 7.43
CA SER A 32 6.92 -16.36 7.88
C SER A 32 7.55 -14.97 7.99
N SER A 33 6.71 -13.94 7.88
CA SER A 33 7.07 -12.56 8.24
C SER A 33 7.64 -12.46 9.66
N GLY A 34 8.27 -11.31 9.94
CA GLY A 34 8.44 -10.82 11.30
C GLY A 34 7.10 -10.54 11.99
N GLN A 35 7.17 -9.97 13.20
CA GLN A 35 5.97 -9.45 13.87
C GLN A 35 5.34 -8.37 12.99
N LEU A 36 4.07 -8.54 12.65
CA LEU A 36 3.31 -7.57 11.89
C LEU A 36 2.98 -6.34 12.75
N SER A 37 3.07 -5.17 12.13
CA SER A 37 2.41 -3.96 12.62
C SER A 37 0.90 -4.18 12.74
N ALA A 38 0.27 -3.51 13.70
CA ALA A 38 -1.17 -3.64 13.92
C ALA A 38 -2.01 -3.15 12.71
N ALA A 39 -1.50 -2.16 11.97
CA ALA A 39 -2.13 -1.61 10.77
C ALA A 39 -1.06 -1.31 9.70
N PRO A 40 -0.59 -2.33 8.95
CA PRO A 40 0.46 -2.16 7.94
C PRO A 40 -0.04 -1.48 6.66
N VAL A 41 -1.35 -1.32 6.49
CA VAL A 41 -1.98 -0.62 5.36
C VAL A 41 -2.25 0.83 5.79
N GLY A 42 -1.38 1.73 5.35
CA GLY A 42 -1.45 3.16 5.61
C GLY A 42 -1.83 3.98 4.37
N VAL A 43 -1.92 5.28 4.56
CA VAL A 43 -2.30 6.24 3.50
C VAL A 43 -1.25 7.34 3.41
N SER A 44 -0.87 7.71 2.20
CA SER A 44 -0.08 8.92 1.94
C SER A 44 -1.00 9.97 1.31
N LEU A 45 -0.97 11.20 1.79
CA LEU A 45 -1.68 12.34 1.18
C LEU A 45 -0.66 13.35 0.66
N GLU A 46 -0.88 13.81 -0.57
CA GLU A 46 -0.10 14.89 -1.16
C GLU A 46 -0.25 16.18 -0.31
N PHE A 47 0.88 16.85 -0.03
CA PHE A 47 0.99 17.86 1.01
C PHE A 47 0.00 19.01 0.82
N PHE A 48 -0.13 19.52 -0.41
CA PHE A 48 -1.04 20.64 -0.67
C PHE A 48 -2.53 20.27 -0.60
N THR A 49 -2.89 19.01 -0.88
CA THR A 49 -4.28 18.54 -0.83
C THR A 49 -4.68 17.92 0.50
N PHE A 50 -3.73 17.69 1.41
CA PHE A 50 -4.02 17.17 2.75
C PHE A 50 -5.18 17.90 3.44
N PRO A 51 -5.22 19.26 3.49
CA PRO A 51 -6.34 19.95 4.10
C PRO A 51 -7.67 19.65 3.41
N GLU A 52 -7.70 19.68 2.07
CA GLU A 52 -8.91 19.39 1.29
C GLU A 52 -9.42 17.96 1.54
N TYR A 53 -8.53 16.96 1.59
CA TYR A 53 -8.93 15.59 1.92
C TYR A 53 -9.57 15.48 3.29
N MET A 54 -9.03 16.18 4.29
CA MET A 54 -9.49 16.08 5.68
C MET A 54 -10.74 16.90 5.96
N GLU A 55 -10.90 18.04 5.28
CA GLU A 55 -11.96 19.02 5.55
C GLU A 55 -13.12 18.93 4.56
N ASP A 56 -12.84 18.67 3.27
CA ASP A 56 -13.82 18.79 2.18
C ASP A 56 -14.22 17.45 1.53
N VAL A 57 -13.39 16.41 1.65
CA VAL A 57 -13.69 15.07 1.13
C VAL A 57 -14.39 14.23 2.20
N ALA A 58 -15.72 14.23 2.18
CA ALA A 58 -16.57 13.59 3.19
C ALA A 58 -16.29 12.08 3.40
N SER A 59 -15.80 11.38 2.38
CA SER A 59 -15.46 9.96 2.43
C SER A 59 -14.18 9.66 3.23
N THR A 60 -13.23 10.61 3.31
CA THR A 60 -11.89 10.39 3.89
C THR A 60 -11.97 9.83 5.30
N LYS A 61 -12.67 10.51 6.21
CA LYS A 61 -12.75 10.10 7.61
C LYS A 61 -13.41 8.73 7.78
N THR A 62 -14.48 8.45 7.02
CA THR A 62 -15.19 7.17 7.09
C THR A 62 -14.36 6.03 6.52
N CYS A 63 -13.64 6.24 5.41
CA CYS A 63 -12.74 5.21 4.88
C CYS A 63 -11.61 4.89 5.87
N LEU A 64 -10.99 5.90 6.48
CA LEU A 64 -9.96 5.69 7.50
C LEU A 64 -10.53 4.98 8.75
N GLN A 65 -11.76 5.34 9.15
CA GLN A 65 -12.46 4.70 10.27
C GLN A 65 -12.76 3.21 9.98
N ASN A 66 -13.17 2.88 8.77
CA ASN A 66 -13.41 1.49 8.35
C ASN A 66 -12.14 0.63 8.50
N LEU A 67 -10.97 1.16 8.11
CA LEU A 67 -9.68 0.48 8.31
C LEU A 67 -9.32 0.34 9.79
N LYS A 68 -9.62 1.37 10.58
CA LYS A 68 -9.48 1.31 12.05
C LYS A 68 -10.36 0.25 12.68
N ASP A 69 -11.59 0.12 12.24
CA ASP A 69 -12.56 -0.81 12.84
C ASP A 69 -12.16 -2.27 12.60
N LEU A 70 -11.45 -2.54 11.50
CA LEU A 70 -10.83 -3.85 11.25
C LEU A 70 -9.64 -4.11 12.19
N THR A 71 -8.71 -3.16 12.26
CA THR A 71 -7.38 -3.37 12.86
C THR A 71 -7.29 -3.01 14.35
N GLY A 72 -8.28 -2.28 14.86
CA GLY A 72 -8.30 -1.74 16.22
C GLY A 72 -7.51 -0.44 16.42
N THR A 73 -6.73 -0.01 15.42
CA THR A 73 -5.94 1.24 15.47
C THR A 73 -6.13 2.04 14.20
N TRP A 74 -6.00 3.37 14.28
CA TRP A 74 -6.03 4.20 13.08
C TRP A 74 -4.88 3.79 12.14
N PRO A 75 -5.12 3.71 10.81
CA PRO A 75 -4.04 3.55 9.86
C PRO A 75 -3.08 4.75 9.98
N ARG A 76 -1.78 4.52 9.89
CA ARG A 76 -0.82 5.64 9.93
C ARG A 76 -0.96 6.48 8.66
N LEU A 77 -0.89 7.80 8.83
CA LEU A 77 -1.01 8.78 7.75
C LEU A 77 0.35 9.41 7.45
N ARG A 78 0.78 9.39 6.19
CA ARG A 78 1.94 10.15 5.71
C ARG A 78 1.44 11.39 4.97
N ILE A 79 1.95 12.56 5.32
CA ILE A 79 1.62 13.83 4.65
C ILE A 79 2.91 14.30 3.98
N GLY A 80 2.96 14.29 2.65
CA GLY A 80 4.20 14.59 1.93
C GLY A 80 4.02 14.67 0.42
N GLY A 81 4.88 14.01 -0.34
CA GLY A 81 4.82 14.01 -1.80
C GLY A 81 5.56 15.21 -2.41
N THR A 82 5.45 15.38 -3.73
CA THR A 82 6.27 16.36 -4.45
C THR A 82 6.06 17.80 -3.96
N THR A 83 4.84 18.14 -3.54
CA THR A 83 4.52 19.49 -3.08
C THR A 83 5.07 19.83 -1.70
N GLN A 84 5.44 18.86 -0.86
CA GLN A 84 6.20 19.13 0.36
C GLN A 84 7.49 19.89 0.05
N ASP A 85 8.17 19.51 -1.03
CA ASP A 85 9.41 20.14 -1.49
C ASP A 85 9.23 21.48 -2.18
N ARG A 86 7.98 21.93 -2.32
CA ARG A 86 7.60 23.24 -2.85
C ARG A 86 7.04 24.15 -1.76
N ALA A 87 6.85 23.61 -0.54
CA ALA A 87 6.17 24.26 0.55
C ALA A 87 7.12 25.06 1.45
N THR A 88 6.75 26.30 1.78
CA THR A 88 7.44 27.15 2.76
C THR A 88 6.53 27.38 3.97
N TYR A 89 7.06 27.24 5.18
CA TYR A 89 6.29 27.52 6.39
C TYR A 89 6.19 29.02 6.65
N ASP A 90 5.00 29.53 6.94
CA ASP A 90 4.77 30.90 7.40
C ASP A 90 3.99 30.89 8.72
N SER A 91 4.64 31.31 9.80
CA SER A 91 4.04 31.36 11.13
C SER A 91 2.88 32.36 11.27
N SER A 92 2.76 33.31 10.34
CA SER A 92 1.71 34.33 10.30
C SER A 92 0.51 33.94 9.42
N LEU A 93 0.65 32.89 8.60
CA LEU A 93 -0.43 32.42 7.74
C LEU A 93 -1.57 31.85 8.57
N THR A 94 -2.78 32.40 8.39
CA THR A 94 -3.97 32.00 9.16
C THR A 94 -4.69 30.80 8.54
N ARG A 95 -4.63 30.64 7.23
CA ARG A 95 -5.13 29.46 6.50
C ARG A 95 -4.15 28.29 6.57
N SER A 96 -4.64 27.07 6.39
CA SER A 96 -3.82 25.85 6.46
C SER A 96 -2.74 25.86 5.39
N VAL A 97 -3.14 26.07 4.14
CA VAL A 97 -2.25 26.12 2.98
C VAL A 97 -2.68 27.22 2.01
N ASP A 98 -1.73 27.90 1.39
CA ASP A 98 -1.92 28.93 0.36
C ASP A 98 -1.10 28.62 -0.91
N TYR A 99 -1.78 28.63 -2.05
CA TYR A 99 -1.20 28.37 -3.36
C TYR A 99 -2.11 28.89 -4.48
N THR A 100 -1.57 28.93 -5.70
CA THR A 100 -2.33 29.20 -6.93
C THR A 100 -1.94 28.18 -7.99
N VAL A 101 -2.92 27.71 -8.75
CA VAL A 101 -2.76 26.75 -9.85
C VAL A 101 -3.48 27.27 -11.08
N ALA A 102 -3.01 26.87 -12.28
CA ALA A 102 -3.67 27.24 -13.54
C ALA A 102 -4.99 26.49 -13.71
N SER A 103 -5.03 25.22 -13.29
CA SER A 103 -6.21 24.36 -13.30
C SER A 103 -6.38 23.64 -11.96
N ALA A 104 -7.62 23.31 -11.60
CA ALA A 104 -7.94 22.63 -10.33
C ALA A 104 -7.30 21.23 -10.19
N GLY A 105 -6.88 20.61 -11.29
CA GLY A 105 -6.19 19.32 -11.29
C GLY A 105 -4.67 19.40 -11.20
N ASP A 106 -4.09 20.61 -11.19
CA ASP A 106 -2.65 20.80 -11.14
C ASP A 106 -2.14 20.79 -9.70
N ALA A 107 -0.90 20.34 -9.51
CA ALA A 107 -0.17 20.55 -8.26
C ALA A 107 0.54 21.91 -8.32
N PRO A 108 0.52 22.72 -7.25
CA PRO A 108 1.19 24.02 -7.24
C PRO A 108 2.70 23.87 -7.33
N GLU A 109 3.36 24.74 -8.11
CA GLU A 109 4.83 24.81 -8.20
C GLU A 109 5.46 25.47 -6.96
N THR A 110 4.70 26.29 -6.23
CA THR A 110 5.07 26.88 -4.94
C THR A 110 3.84 27.00 -4.06
N LEU A 111 4.01 26.85 -2.75
CA LEU A 111 2.95 27.01 -1.76
C LEU A 111 3.51 27.43 -0.41
N THR A 112 2.64 28.01 0.41
CA THR A 112 2.92 28.36 1.80
C THR A 112 1.96 27.62 2.72
N TYR A 113 2.41 27.19 3.89
CA TYR A 113 1.54 26.56 4.90
C TYR A 113 1.76 27.17 6.28
N GLY A 114 0.70 27.15 7.09
CA GLY A 114 0.65 27.84 8.38
C GLY A 114 0.42 26.93 9.58
N PRO A 115 0.37 27.49 10.80
CA PRO A 115 0.09 26.75 12.03
C PRO A 115 -1.20 25.90 11.99
N SER A 116 -2.22 26.31 11.25
CA SER A 116 -3.48 25.57 11.11
C SER A 116 -3.34 24.27 10.33
N PHE A 117 -2.36 24.16 9.42
CA PHE A 117 -2.03 22.89 8.74
C PHE A 117 -1.53 21.84 9.74
N ILE A 118 -0.58 22.24 10.60
CA ILE A 118 -0.01 21.39 11.64
C ILE A 118 -1.09 21.04 12.68
N SER A 119 -1.97 22.00 13.01
CA SER A 119 -3.10 21.75 13.92
C SER A 119 -4.11 20.76 13.33
N LEU A 120 -4.35 20.81 12.02
CA LEU A 120 -5.19 19.86 11.32
C LEU A 120 -4.56 18.45 11.33
N ALA A 121 -3.26 18.35 11.05
CA ALA A 121 -2.52 17.08 11.17
C ALA A 121 -2.53 16.52 12.60
N ALA A 122 -2.41 17.39 13.61
CA ALA A 122 -2.52 17.03 15.03
C ALA A 122 -3.92 16.50 15.41
N SER A 123 -4.97 16.88 14.66
CA SER A 123 -6.34 16.45 14.94
C SER A 123 -6.64 15.01 14.47
N TYR A 124 -5.76 14.43 13.65
CA TYR A 124 -5.93 13.06 13.17
C TYR A 124 -5.80 12.05 14.32
N GLY A 125 -6.73 11.09 14.38
CA GLY A 125 -6.77 10.13 15.48
C GLY A 125 -5.63 9.11 15.49
N GLY A 126 -4.93 8.94 14.38
CA GLY A 126 -3.78 8.06 14.23
C GLY A 126 -2.45 8.78 14.21
N GLU A 127 -1.39 7.99 14.15
CA GLU A 127 -0.02 8.46 13.98
C GLU A 127 0.19 9.15 12.62
N VAL A 128 1.06 10.16 12.60
CA VAL A 128 1.38 10.94 11.39
C VAL A 128 2.88 10.97 11.12
N ILE A 129 3.26 10.62 9.89
CA ILE A 129 4.57 10.98 9.30
C ILE A 129 4.38 12.34 8.64
N PHE A 130 5.09 13.35 9.13
CA PHE A 130 4.91 14.74 8.70
C PHE A 130 6.08 15.21 7.83
N GLY A 131 5.78 15.48 6.57
CA GLY A 131 6.71 15.99 5.58
C GLY A 131 7.15 17.42 5.83
N LEU A 132 8.44 17.70 5.69
CA LEU A 132 9.01 19.04 5.68
C LEU A 132 9.98 19.21 4.52
N ASN A 133 10.09 20.45 4.04
CA ASN A 133 10.89 20.77 2.86
C ASN A 133 12.39 20.70 3.16
N ARG A 134 13.13 19.94 2.35
CA ARG A 134 14.60 19.96 2.30
C ARG A 134 15.10 20.57 0.99
N ARG A 135 14.40 20.33 -0.13
CA ARG A 135 14.80 20.78 -1.47
C ARG A 135 15.11 22.28 -1.59
N LEU A 136 14.37 23.14 -0.88
CA LEU A 136 14.55 24.60 -0.92
C LEU A 136 15.73 25.11 -0.09
N ASP A 137 16.45 24.23 0.61
CA ASP A 137 17.63 24.55 1.42
C ASP A 137 17.42 25.65 2.47
N ASN A 138 16.24 25.67 3.08
CA ASN A 138 15.92 26.63 4.13
C ASN A 138 15.78 25.94 5.49
N ILE A 139 16.92 25.49 6.03
CA ILE A 139 16.95 24.74 7.30
C ILE A 139 16.31 25.49 8.47
N ALA A 140 16.41 26.83 8.50
CA ALA A 140 15.79 27.64 9.55
C ALA A 140 14.25 27.58 9.47
N ASN A 141 13.68 27.61 8.27
CA ASN A 141 12.24 27.46 8.05
C ASN A 141 11.76 26.06 8.46
N THR A 142 12.48 25.02 8.02
CA THR A 142 12.20 23.62 8.36
C THR A 142 12.24 23.39 9.86
N LYS A 143 13.26 23.91 10.55
CA LYS A 143 13.37 23.85 12.03
C LYS A 143 12.20 24.53 12.73
N SER A 144 11.75 25.68 12.24
CA SER A 144 10.61 26.40 12.80
C SER A 144 9.31 25.59 12.71
N ALA A 145 9.04 25.01 11.53
CA ALA A 145 7.88 24.14 11.33
C ALA A 145 7.98 22.85 12.16
N ALA A 146 9.15 22.20 12.18
CA ALA A 146 9.41 21.00 12.96
C ALA A 146 9.18 21.21 14.46
N LEU A 147 9.61 22.36 15.00
CA LEU A 147 9.38 22.73 16.40
C LEU A 147 7.90 22.94 16.70
N LEU A 148 7.12 23.50 15.77
CA LEU A 148 5.69 23.61 15.97
C LEU A 148 5.01 22.23 15.90
N ALA A 149 5.35 21.39 14.93
CA ALA A 149 4.85 20.02 14.81
C ALA A 149 5.14 19.24 16.10
N ARG A 150 6.40 19.22 16.57
CA ARG A 150 6.80 18.51 17.79
C ARG A 150 6.04 18.97 19.05
N ARG A 151 5.63 20.24 19.12
CA ARG A 151 4.87 20.79 20.25
C ARG A 151 3.36 20.59 20.16
N LYS A 152 2.82 20.38 18.97
CA LYS A 152 1.36 20.37 18.72
C LYS A 152 0.80 19.01 18.37
N MET A 153 1.62 18.15 17.78
CA MET A 153 1.22 16.84 17.29
C MET A 153 1.66 15.77 18.30
N ASP A 154 0.81 15.46 19.27
CA ASP A 154 1.00 14.31 20.16
C ASP A 154 1.02 12.98 19.37
N ASN A 155 0.42 13.01 18.18
CA ASN A 155 0.37 11.92 17.21
C ASN A 155 1.53 11.94 16.19
N LEU A 156 2.54 12.80 16.35
CA LEU A 156 3.70 12.81 15.46
C LEU A 156 4.52 11.54 15.64
N TYR A 157 4.56 10.72 14.61
CA TYR A 157 5.37 9.49 14.58
C TYR A 157 6.78 9.75 14.05
N ALA A 158 6.89 10.45 12.92
CA ALA A 158 8.16 10.83 12.32
C ALA A 158 8.05 12.14 11.52
N ILE A 159 9.19 12.77 11.27
CA ILE A 159 9.38 13.86 10.32
C ILE A 159 10.11 13.32 9.10
N GLU A 160 9.59 13.64 7.92
CA GLU A 160 10.23 13.32 6.64
C GLU A 160 10.90 14.58 6.08
N LEU A 161 12.16 14.51 5.64
CA LEU A 161 12.95 15.66 5.20
C LEU A 161 13.21 15.61 3.69
N GLY A 162 12.32 16.25 2.94
CA GLY A 162 12.22 16.18 1.49
C GLY A 162 11.53 14.92 0.97
N ASN A 163 11.24 14.90 -0.32
CA ASN A 163 10.54 13.81 -1.01
C ASN A 163 11.27 13.43 -2.31
N GLU A 164 11.61 12.15 -2.46
CA GLU A 164 12.21 11.60 -3.68
C GLU A 164 13.40 12.42 -4.20
N PRO A 165 14.46 12.63 -3.39
CA PRO A 165 15.66 13.33 -3.83
C PRO A 165 16.33 12.68 -5.05
N THR A 166 15.93 11.45 -5.41
CA THR A 166 16.23 10.80 -6.70
C THR A 166 15.92 11.70 -7.90
N PHE A 167 14.93 12.60 -7.77
CA PHE A 167 14.51 13.53 -8.83
C PHE A 167 15.07 14.96 -8.66
N TYR A 168 15.89 15.22 -7.65
CA TYR A 168 16.57 16.51 -7.54
C TYR A 168 17.69 16.62 -8.58
N SER A 169 18.13 17.85 -8.78
CA SER A 169 18.98 18.29 -9.86
C SER A 169 19.87 19.45 -9.41
N LYS A 170 20.83 19.80 -10.24
CA LYS A 170 21.72 20.95 -9.98
C LYS A 170 21.01 22.29 -9.84
N SER A 171 19.77 22.41 -10.35
CA SER A 171 18.99 23.65 -10.23
C SER A 171 18.23 23.77 -8.92
N ASP A 172 18.14 22.69 -8.14
CA ASP A 172 17.48 22.73 -6.84
C ASP A 172 18.38 23.44 -5.82
N PRO A 173 17.82 24.32 -4.96
CA PRO A 173 18.62 25.10 -4.01
C PRO A 173 19.56 24.26 -3.15
N ILE A 174 19.11 23.10 -2.68
CA ILE A 174 19.91 22.15 -1.86
C ILE A 174 21.15 21.62 -2.57
N ALA A 175 21.18 21.65 -3.90
CA ALA A 175 22.32 21.19 -4.68
C ALA A 175 23.40 22.28 -4.88
N HIS A 176 23.11 23.55 -4.57
CA HIS A 176 24.04 24.69 -4.72
C HIS A 176 24.72 24.77 -6.11
N GLY A 177 24.01 24.40 -7.19
CA GLY A 177 24.56 24.37 -8.54
C GLY A 177 25.45 23.17 -8.87
N ALA A 178 25.70 22.27 -7.91
CA ALA A 178 26.48 21.06 -8.11
C ALA A 178 25.64 19.90 -8.68
N SER A 179 26.30 18.90 -9.25
CA SER A 179 25.63 17.67 -9.67
C SER A 179 25.04 16.93 -8.47
N TRP A 180 23.76 16.58 -8.56
CA TRP A 180 23.07 15.78 -7.54
C TRP A 180 23.26 14.28 -7.81
N THR A 181 23.76 13.55 -6.83
CA THR A 181 24.09 12.12 -6.88
C THR A 181 23.63 11.44 -5.58
N ALA A 182 23.60 10.10 -5.55
CA ALA A 182 23.30 9.37 -4.31
C ALA A 182 24.19 9.81 -3.14
N ALA A 183 25.50 9.91 -3.36
CA ALA A 183 26.45 10.31 -2.31
C ALA A 183 26.24 11.75 -1.80
N SER A 184 25.81 12.68 -2.68
CA SER A 184 25.51 14.05 -2.24
C SER A 184 24.20 14.12 -1.47
N ASP A 185 23.19 13.34 -1.87
CA ASP A 185 21.96 13.24 -1.10
C ASP A 185 22.20 12.57 0.26
N GLU A 186 22.92 11.45 0.31
CA GLU A 186 23.24 10.75 1.57
C GLU A 186 23.88 11.72 2.58
N ALA A 187 24.85 12.53 2.14
CA ALA A 187 25.46 13.56 3.00
C ALA A 187 24.47 14.68 3.40
N SER A 188 23.61 15.09 2.47
CA SER A 188 22.55 16.08 2.74
C SER A 188 21.53 15.57 3.76
N GLN A 189 21.02 14.35 3.57
CA GLN A 189 20.08 13.68 4.48
C GLN A 189 20.67 13.59 5.90
N ILE A 190 21.90 13.09 6.04
CA ILE A 190 22.58 12.92 7.33
C ILE A 190 22.76 14.26 8.04
N SER A 191 23.23 15.30 7.33
CA SER A 191 23.41 16.62 7.94
C SER A 191 22.09 17.29 8.33
N TRP A 192 21.02 17.10 7.53
CA TRP A 192 19.71 17.68 7.82
C TRP A 192 19.01 16.99 8.98
N GLN A 193 19.06 15.66 9.07
CA GLN A 193 18.47 14.94 10.21
C GLN A 193 19.16 15.30 11.52
N GLU A 194 20.49 15.40 11.54
CA GLU A 194 21.24 15.87 12.72
C GLU A 194 20.85 17.31 13.07
N ALA A 195 20.91 18.22 12.10
CA ALA A 195 20.63 19.63 12.35
C ALA A 195 19.22 19.85 12.91
N VAL A 196 18.20 19.18 12.37
CA VAL A 196 16.81 19.28 12.84
C VAL A 196 16.66 18.64 14.22
N CYS A 197 17.15 17.42 14.42
CA CYS A 197 17.00 16.72 15.70
C CYS A 197 17.75 17.38 16.85
N ASP A 198 18.95 17.91 16.62
CA ASP A 198 19.70 18.67 17.64
C ASP A 198 18.97 19.96 18.03
N TYR A 199 18.35 20.64 17.06
CA TYR A 199 17.53 21.83 17.34
C TYR A 199 16.30 21.52 18.19
N LEU A 200 15.75 20.31 18.05
CA LEU A 200 14.57 19.85 18.77
C LEU A 200 14.89 19.12 20.08
N ASP A 201 16.18 18.84 20.35
CA ASP A 201 16.63 17.90 21.39
C ASP A 201 15.89 16.55 21.29
N ALA A 202 15.91 15.98 20.09
CA ALA A 202 15.16 14.77 19.74
C ALA A 202 16.05 13.64 19.21
N SER A 203 15.58 12.41 19.38
CA SER A 203 16.11 11.19 18.77
C SER A 203 14.95 10.37 18.22
N ASP A 204 15.23 9.43 17.32
CA ASP A 204 14.22 8.49 16.79
C ASP A 204 12.98 9.23 16.23
N LEU A 205 13.22 10.25 15.38
CA LEU A 205 12.18 11.14 14.86
C LEU A 205 12.16 11.20 13.33
N ILE A 206 13.21 10.79 12.62
CA ILE A 206 13.30 11.03 11.17
C ILE A 206 12.92 9.79 10.37
N SER A 207 11.99 9.93 9.43
CA SER A 207 11.80 8.96 8.34
C SER A 207 12.81 9.28 7.23
N ALA A 208 13.80 8.41 7.06
CA ALA A 208 15.00 8.70 6.27
C ALA A 208 15.00 8.02 4.90
N GLY A 209 15.72 8.61 3.94
CA GLY A 209 15.91 8.08 2.58
C GLY A 209 14.87 8.61 1.59
N VAL A 210 13.59 8.29 1.80
CA VAL A 210 12.46 8.76 0.97
C VAL A 210 12.73 8.58 -0.53
N TYR A 211 13.34 7.45 -0.90
CA TYR A 211 13.89 7.23 -2.23
C TYR A 211 12.91 6.58 -3.19
N PHE A 212 12.77 7.13 -4.40
CA PHE A 212 12.05 6.44 -5.47
C PHE A 212 12.88 5.30 -6.06
N GLY A 213 12.38 4.07 -5.93
CA GLY A 213 13.08 2.86 -6.38
C GLY A 213 14.28 2.54 -5.50
N THR A 214 15.32 1.96 -6.11
CA THR A 214 16.54 1.48 -5.41
C THR A 214 17.85 2.03 -6.02
N SER A 215 17.76 3.05 -6.88
CA SER A 215 18.93 3.67 -7.52
C SER A 215 19.68 4.62 -6.57
N MET A 216 18.94 5.53 -5.92
CA MET A 216 19.28 6.00 -4.58
C MET A 216 18.62 5.03 -3.60
N SER A 217 19.34 4.61 -2.56
CA SER A 217 18.95 3.45 -1.76
C SER A 217 19.13 3.68 -0.27
N VAL A 218 18.25 3.09 0.52
CA VAL A 218 18.41 2.94 1.97
C VAL A 218 19.70 2.17 2.27
N ALA A 219 20.03 1.16 1.48
CA ALA A 219 21.30 0.44 1.60
C ALA A 219 22.53 1.34 1.44
N GLY A 220 22.50 2.32 0.53
CA GLY A 220 23.55 3.32 0.38
C GLY A 220 23.63 4.27 1.58
N LEU A 221 22.49 4.84 1.97
CA LEU A 221 22.38 5.77 3.10
C LEU A 221 22.86 5.14 4.42
N THR A 222 22.34 3.98 4.77
CA THR A 222 22.70 3.25 6.01
C THR A 222 24.18 2.89 6.09
N ALA A 223 24.86 2.74 4.95
CA ALA A 223 26.30 2.47 4.92
C ALA A 223 27.15 3.73 5.22
N LYS A 224 26.55 4.92 5.21
CA LYS A 224 27.20 6.19 5.55
C LYS A 224 26.83 6.69 6.94
N GLU A 225 25.71 6.26 7.47
CA GLU A 225 25.27 6.63 8.81
C GLU A 225 26.09 5.93 9.90
N GLY A 226 26.51 6.71 10.89
CA GLY A 226 27.15 6.20 12.10
C GLY A 226 26.33 6.58 13.32
N TYR A 227 26.75 7.65 14.00
CA TYR A 227 26.06 8.19 15.16
C TYR A 227 24.65 8.69 14.82
N GLU A 228 24.47 9.18 13.60
CA GLU A 228 23.27 9.87 13.11
C GLU A 228 22.07 8.92 12.96
N ASN A 229 22.29 7.60 12.90
CA ASN A 229 21.22 6.60 12.95
C ASN A 229 20.36 6.71 14.23
N LYS A 230 20.88 7.31 15.32
CA LYS A 230 20.08 7.56 16.52
C LYS A 230 18.88 8.50 16.25
N PHE A 231 18.95 9.32 15.20
CA PHE A 231 17.89 10.26 14.82
C PHE A 231 16.82 9.61 13.94
N VAL A 232 17.16 8.52 13.26
CA VAL A 232 16.26 7.81 12.34
C VAL A 232 15.22 7.02 13.13
N LYS A 233 13.95 7.16 12.77
CA LYS A 233 12.83 6.37 13.26
C LYS A 233 12.58 5.14 12.39
N ASP A 234 12.61 5.34 11.08
CA ASP A 234 12.41 4.33 10.05
C ASP A 234 13.12 4.75 8.76
N TYR A 235 13.31 3.80 7.85
CA TYR A 235 13.78 4.07 6.50
C TYR A 235 12.67 3.89 5.49
N CYS A 236 12.59 4.82 4.55
CA CYS A 236 11.50 4.96 3.61
C CYS A 236 11.98 4.74 2.17
N SER A 237 11.32 3.81 1.49
CA SER A 237 11.39 3.67 0.03
C SER A 237 10.04 4.05 -0.59
N HIS A 238 10.05 4.50 -1.83
CA HIS A 238 8.85 4.68 -2.66
C HIS A 238 8.86 3.70 -3.82
N ASN A 239 7.69 3.20 -4.19
CA ASN A 239 7.56 2.22 -5.27
C ASN A 239 6.28 2.41 -6.08
N TYR A 240 6.44 2.53 -7.39
CA TYR A 240 5.34 2.47 -8.35
C TYR A 240 5.73 1.41 -9.40
N PRO A 241 5.06 0.24 -9.43
CA PRO A 241 5.45 -0.87 -10.30
C PRO A 241 5.41 -0.56 -11.80
N GLN A 242 4.58 0.41 -12.20
CA GLN A 242 4.41 0.80 -13.59
C GLN A 242 4.48 2.32 -13.75
N GLY A 243 4.79 2.76 -14.97
CA GLY A 243 4.79 4.17 -15.37
C GLY A 243 4.49 4.33 -16.84
N SER A 244 4.54 5.57 -17.33
CA SER A 244 4.25 5.88 -18.73
C SER A 244 5.02 4.95 -19.69
N GLY A 245 4.29 4.32 -20.61
CA GLY A 245 4.83 3.34 -21.57
C GLY A 245 4.89 1.88 -21.09
N SER A 246 4.48 1.58 -19.86
CA SER A 246 4.55 0.23 -19.27
C SER A 246 3.24 -0.28 -18.63
N PHE A 247 2.13 0.42 -18.84
CA PHE A 247 0.84 0.07 -18.23
C PHE A 247 0.33 -1.29 -18.74
N ASN A 248 0.20 -2.26 -17.85
CA ASN A 248 -0.24 -3.61 -18.14
C ASN A 248 -0.95 -4.21 -16.91
N LEU A 249 -2.28 -4.23 -16.93
CA LEU A 249 -3.07 -4.70 -15.80
C LEU A 249 -2.85 -6.20 -15.47
N PRO A 250 -2.81 -7.13 -16.45
CA PRO A 250 -2.47 -8.53 -16.18
C PRO A 250 -1.13 -8.70 -15.42
N ASN A 251 -0.08 -8.00 -15.86
CA ASN A 251 1.22 -8.04 -15.19
C ASN A 251 1.19 -7.35 -13.82
N LEU A 252 0.41 -6.27 -13.67
CA LEU A 252 0.29 -5.55 -12.40
C LEU A 252 -0.26 -6.47 -11.31
N MET A 253 -1.38 -7.14 -11.59
CA MET A 253 -2.05 -8.00 -10.61
C MET A 253 -1.45 -9.40 -10.50
N GLY A 254 -0.59 -9.81 -11.43
CA GLY A 254 -0.02 -11.15 -11.47
C GLY A 254 0.81 -11.48 -10.23
N HIS A 255 0.45 -12.54 -9.50
CA HIS A 255 1.10 -12.91 -8.23
C HIS A 255 2.62 -13.07 -8.34
N SER A 256 3.10 -13.82 -9.33
CA SER A 256 4.54 -14.00 -9.59
C SER A 256 5.24 -12.75 -10.16
N HIS A 257 4.49 -11.89 -10.85
CA HIS A 257 5.00 -10.60 -11.32
C HIS A 257 5.25 -9.65 -10.14
N ILE A 258 4.34 -9.62 -9.16
CA ILE A 258 4.51 -8.85 -7.92
C ILE A 258 5.76 -9.34 -7.17
N ALA A 259 5.92 -10.66 -7.00
CA ALA A 259 7.08 -11.25 -6.32
C ALA A 259 8.39 -10.85 -7.00
N THR A 260 8.42 -10.88 -8.32
CA THR A 260 9.59 -10.45 -9.11
C THR A 260 9.85 -8.95 -8.97
N GLN A 261 8.79 -8.13 -8.98
CA GLN A 261 8.89 -6.68 -8.96
C GLN A 261 9.42 -6.14 -7.64
N ILE A 262 9.00 -6.71 -6.51
CA ILE A 262 9.42 -6.23 -5.18
C ILE A 262 10.81 -6.74 -4.76
N LYS A 263 11.30 -7.80 -5.40
CA LYS A 263 12.56 -8.48 -5.05
C LYS A 263 13.76 -7.54 -4.81
N PRO A 264 13.97 -6.45 -5.58
CA PRO A 264 15.07 -5.51 -5.31
C PRO A 264 15.02 -4.86 -3.92
N PHE A 265 13.83 -4.63 -3.35
CA PHE A 265 13.65 -3.98 -2.05
C PHE A 265 14.07 -4.85 -0.85
N ALA A 266 14.31 -6.15 -1.04
CA ALA A 266 14.82 -7.00 0.03
C ALA A 266 16.18 -6.51 0.58
N ALA A 267 17.00 -5.90 -0.26
CA ALA A 267 18.26 -5.28 0.16
C ALA A 267 18.02 -4.04 1.05
N GLU A 268 17.02 -3.23 0.72
CA GLU A 268 16.62 -2.04 1.49
C GLU A 268 16.08 -2.43 2.87
N VAL A 269 15.17 -3.41 2.90
CA VAL A 269 14.63 -3.97 4.15
C VAL A 269 15.75 -4.53 5.03
N SER A 270 16.66 -5.31 4.45
CA SER A 270 17.79 -5.88 5.18
C SER A 270 18.74 -4.80 5.72
N ALA A 271 18.94 -3.71 4.97
CA ALA A 271 19.75 -2.58 5.41
C ALA A 271 19.14 -1.84 6.60
N ALA A 272 17.86 -1.51 6.54
CA ALA A 272 17.13 -0.89 7.65
C ALA A 272 17.20 -1.77 8.92
N HIS A 273 16.93 -3.08 8.80
CA HIS A 273 16.98 -3.99 9.93
C HIS A 273 18.37 -4.14 10.55
N ARG A 274 19.46 -4.06 9.77
CA ARG A 274 20.83 -4.03 10.31
C ARG A 274 21.09 -2.81 11.18
N MET A 275 20.42 -1.69 10.91
CA MET A 275 20.46 -0.48 11.73
C MET A 275 19.49 -0.52 12.91
N GLY A 276 18.73 -1.61 13.07
CA GLY A 276 17.71 -1.78 14.10
C GLY A 276 16.45 -0.94 13.86
N LYS A 277 16.19 -0.53 12.62
CA LYS A 277 15.06 0.32 12.23
C LYS A 277 14.13 -0.42 11.26
N PRO A 278 12.82 -0.14 11.29
CA PRO A 278 11.89 -0.68 10.31
C PRO A 278 12.11 -0.06 8.92
N HIS A 279 11.79 -0.82 7.88
CA HIS A 279 11.63 -0.30 6.52
C HIS A 279 10.14 -0.08 6.24
N ILE A 280 9.80 1.00 5.54
CA ILE A 280 8.44 1.29 5.07
C ILE A 280 8.42 1.63 3.58
N PHE A 281 7.27 1.42 2.95
CA PHE A 281 6.95 2.06 1.67
C PHE A 281 6.17 3.35 1.91
N GLY A 282 6.84 4.47 2.17
CA GLY A 282 6.23 5.76 2.54
C GLY A 282 5.36 6.42 1.46
N GLU A 283 5.56 5.99 0.21
CA GLU A 283 4.68 6.32 -0.90
C GLU A 283 4.68 5.17 -1.92
N THR A 284 3.50 4.65 -2.24
CA THR A 284 3.38 3.61 -3.26
C THR A 284 2.01 3.66 -3.92
N ASN A 285 1.93 3.27 -5.19
CA ASN A 285 0.68 2.94 -5.84
C ASN A 285 0.91 2.11 -7.12
N SER A 286 -0.17 1.73 -7.81
CA SER A 286 -0.13 0.85 -8.99
C SER A 286 0.79 1.36 -10.09
N ALA A 287 0.76 2.66 -10.35
CA ALA A 287 1.54 3.28 -11.40
C ALA A 287 1.68 4.79 -11.24
N THR A 288 2.79 5.35 -11.72
CA THR A 288 2.99 6.80 -11.76
C THR A 288 1.98 7.48 -12.70
N GLN A 289 1.75 8.78 -12.50
CA GLN A 289 0.92 9.63 -13.38
C GLN A 289 -0.51 9.10 -13.59
N GLY A 290 -1.09 8.42 -12.60
CA GLY A 290 -2.45 7.89 -12.68
C GLY A 290 -2.60 6.59 -13.48
N GLY A 291 -1.52 6.05 -14.04
CA GLY A 291 -1.48 4.66 -14.51
C GLY A 291 -2.26 4.32 -15.77
N GLY A 292 -2.51 5.28 -16.68
CA GLY A 292 -3.03 5.00 -18.03
C GLY A 292 -4.30 4.14 -18.08
N GLY A 293 -5.17 4.22 -17.07
CA GLY A 293 -6.41 3.46 -16.98
C GLY A 293 -6.33 2.13 -16.23
N VAL A 294 -5.16 1.66 -15.80
CA VAL A 294 -5.04 0.43 -14.97
C VAL A 294 -5.33 0.70 -13.49
N SER A 295 -4.93 1.88 -13.00
CA SER A 295 -5.05 2.25 -11.59
C SER A 295 -6.47 2.28 -11.00
N PRO A 296 -7.53 2.73 -11.70
CA PRO A 296 -8.86 2.81 -11.10
C PRO A 296 -9.59 1.46 -11.06
N THR A 297 -8.95 0.37 -11.52
CA THR A 297 -9.61 -0.93 -11.77
C THR A 297 -9.60 -1.86 -10.56
N PHE A 298 -10.43 -2.89 -10.62
CA PHE A 298 -10.44 -3.97 -9.64
C PHE A 298 -9.15 -4.81 -9.65
N GLY A 299 -8.48 -4.95 -10.79
CA GLY A 299 -7.18 -5.61 -10.85
C GLY A 299 -6.11 -4.85 -10.07
N ALA A 300 -6.18 -3.52 -10.01
CA ALA A 300 -5.34 -2.73 -9.10
C ALA A 300 -5.70 -2.98 -7.62
N ALA A 301 -6.97 -3.24 -7.30
CA ALA A 301 -7.39 -3.65 -5.97
C ALA A 301 -6.79 -5.03 -5.57
N LEU A 302 -6.82 -5.99 -6.49
CA LEU A 302 -6.20 -7.30 -6.29
C LEU A 302 -4.68 -7.21 -6.18
N TRP A 303 -4.05 -6.32 -6.97
CA TRP A 303 -2.64 -5.98 -6.82
C TRP A 303 -2.34 -5.43 -5.42
N ILE A 304 -3.10 -4.45 -4.91
CA ILE A 304 -2.91 -3.91 -3.55
C ILE A 304 -2.94 -5.02 -2.51
N LEU A 305 -3.93 -5.92 -2.60
CA LEU A 305 -4.07 -7.04 -1.68
C LEU A 305 -2.79 -7.88 -1.62
N ASP A 306 -2.35 -8.38 -2.77
CA ASP A 306 -1.23 -9.31 -2.84
C ASP A 306 0.12 -8.60 -2.59
N TYR A 307 0.28 -7.37 -3.09
CA TYR A 307 1.45 -6.51 -2.87
C TYR A 307 1.67 -6.23 -1.38
N VAL A 308 0.60 -5.97 -0.60
CA VAL A 308 0.70 -5.83 0.86
C VAL A 308 1.19 -7.13 1.49
N MET A 309 0.59 -8.29 1.17
CA MET A 309 1.00 -9.57 1.75
C MET A 309 2.48 -9.88 1.48
N GLN A 310 2.89 -9.77 0.23
CA GLN A 310 4.27 -10.08 -0.16
C GLN A 310 5.28 -9.10 0.45
N SER A 311 4.93 -7.82 0.55
CA SER A 311 5.82 -6.81 1.13
C SER A 311 6.03 -6.97 2.63
N VAL A 312 4.98 -7.33 3.40
CA VAL A 312 5.14 -7.59 4.84
C VAL A 312 5.83 -8.92 5.11
N ILE A 313 5.68 -9.92 4.22
CA ILE A 313 6.47 -11.16 4.25
C ILE A 313 7.96 -10.87 4.03
N MET A 314 8.28 -10.00 3.05
CA MET A 314 9.65 -9.55 2.77
C MET A 314 10.27 -8.78 3.96
N GLY A 315 9.43 -8.22 4.83
CA GLY A 315 9.84 -7.58 6.09
C GLY A 315 9.63 -6.07 6.13
N THR A 316 8.87 -5.48 5.21
CA THR A 316 8.42 -4.09 5.35
C THR A 316 7.40 -3.99 6.48
N ASP A 317 7.46 -2.93 7.29
CA ASP A 317 6.55 -2.72 8.43
C ASP A 317 5.18 -2.18 8.00
N ALA A 318 5.18 -1.25 7.04
CA ALA A 318 3.97 -0.61 6.53
C ALA A 318 4.13 -0.11 5.08
N LEU A 319 2.99 0.10 4.42
CA LEU A 319 2.86 0.64 3.08
C LEU A 319 1.83 1.77 3.06
N TYR A 320 2.20 2.93 2.53
CA TYR A 320 1.35 4.12 2.49
C TYR A 320 0.93 4.43 1.06
N PHE A 321 -0.34 4.17 0.77
CA PHE A 321 -0.84 4.30 -0.59
C PHE A 321 -1.22 5.74 -0.89
N HIS A 322 -0.58 6.30 -1.91
CA HIS A 322 -0.65 7.72 -2.20
C HIS A 322 -2.01 8.15 -2.74
N GLN A 323 -2.54 9.25 -2.21
CA GLN A 323 -3.70 9.98 -2.70
C GLN A 323 -3.22 11.36 -3.16
N GLY A 324 -3.29 11.60 -4.46
CA GLY A 324 -2.72 12.79 -5.11
C GLY A 324 -3.69 13.98 -5.14
N THR A 325 -3.77 14.66 -6.27
CA THR A 325 -4.68 15.80 -6.42
C THR A 325 -6.15 15.35 -6.40
N VAL A 326 -6.97 15.94 -5.53
CA VAL A 326 -8.41 15.65 -5.47
C VAL A 326 -9.07 15.96 -6.82
N GLY A 327 -9.82 14.99 -7.35
CA GLY A 327 -10.45 15.11 -8.66
C GLY A 327 -9.51 14.85 -9.85
N ASN A 328 -8.21 14.66 -9.63
CA ASN A 328 -7.24 14.26 -10.65
C ASN A 328 -6.30 13.16 -10.12
N CYS A 329 -6.89 12.06 -9.65
CA CYS A 329 -6.15 10.95 -9.07
C CYS A 329 -6.83 9.61 -9.37
N GLN A 330 -6.31 8.88 -10.35
CA GLN A 330 -6.91 7.63 -10.84
C GLN A 330 -6.60 6.41 -9.97
N TYR A 331 -5.54 6.46 -9.15
CA TYR A 331 -5.20 5.40 -8.19
C TYR A 331 -5.79 5.66 -6.79
N CYS A 332 -6.50 6.78 -6.62
CA CYS A 332 -7.04 7.15 -5.32
C CYS A 332 -8.11 6.16 -4.86
N TRP A 333 -8.06 5.87 -3.57
CA TRP A 333 -8.98 4.99 -2.88
C TRP A 333 -10.36 5.63 -2.72
N TRP A 334 -10.40 6.95 -2.60
CA TRP A 334 -11.64 7.71 -2.56
C TRP A 334 -11.44 9.10 -3.13
N GLY A 335 -12.54 9.71 -3.55
CA GLY A 335 -12.63 11.12 -3.89
C GLY A 335 -13.92 11.73 -3.36
N ARG A 336 -14.28 12.90 -3.90
CA ARG A 336 -15.52 13.61 -3.51
C ARG A 336 -16.79 12.81 -3.81
N TYR A 337 -16.77 11.99 -4.86
CA TYR A 337 -17.98 11.33 -5.38
C TYR A 337 -17.91 9.81 -5.35
N ASP A 338 -16.74 9.21 -5.52
CA ASP A 338 -16.61 7.76 -5.63
C ASP A 338 -15.65 7.19 -4.58
N VAL A 339 -15.89 5.94 -4.19
CA VAL A 339 -14.91 5.10 -3.49
C VAL A 339 -14.30 4.18 -4.54
N GLY A 340 -13.05 4.42 -4.93
CA GLY A 340 -12.41 3.74 -6.05
C GLY A 340 -12.24 2.24 -5.80
N SER A 341 -12.23 1.45 -6.89
CA SER A 341 -11.98 0.00 -6.82
C SER A 341 -10.73 -0.36 -5.99
N PRO A 342 -9.59 0.37 -6.08
CA PRO A 342 -8.41 0.11 -5.26
C PRO A 342 -8.67 0.01 -3.74
N TYR A 343 -9.63 0.79 -3.21
CA TYR A 343 -9.95 0.76 -1.79
C TYR A 343 -10.48 -0.59 -1.30
N TYR A 344 -11.18 -1.33 -2.16
CA TYR A 344 -11.67 -2.68 -1.82
C TYR A 344 -10.49 -3.64 -1.55
N GLY A 345 -9.41 -3.51 -2.32
CA GLY A 345 -8.17 -4.26 -2.13
C GLY A 345 -7.50 -3.91 -0.80
N ALA A 346 -7.37 -2.61 -0.52
CA ALA A 346 -6.81 -2.10 0.73
C ALA A 346 -7.59 -2.57 1.96
N TYR A 347 -8.92 -2.45 1.93
CA TYR A 347 -9.80 -2.90 3.00
C TYR A 347 -9.71 -4.41 3.21
N PHE A 348 -9.66 -5.21 2.13
CA PHE A 348 -9.53 -6.65 2.24
C PHE A 348 -8.14 -7.08 2.76
N ALA A 349 -7.08 -6.37 2.38
CA ALA A 349 -5.74 -6.58 2.93
C ALA A 349 -5.69 -6.29 4.44
N ALA A 350 -6.25 -5.15 4.86
CA ALA A 350 -6.39 -4.81 6.27
C ALA A 350 -7.23 -5.84 7.03
N MET A 351 -8.31 -6.35 6.43
CA MET A 351 -9.16 -7.39 7.01
C MET A 351 -8.40 -8.71 7.21
N ALA A 352 -7.61 -9.12 6.23
CA ALA A 352 -6.82 -10.35 6.31
C ALA A 352 -5.80 -10.28 7.46
N LEU A 353 -5.08 -9.16 7.56
CA LEU A 353 -4.01 -8.95 8.56
C LEU A 353 -4.51 -8.46 9.92
N ALA A 354 -5.78 -8.07 10.05
CA ALA A 354 -6.35 -7.57 11.29
C ALA A 354 -6.15 -8.54 12.47
N ASN A 355 -5.52 -8.05 13.54
CA ASN A 355 -5.19 -8.83 14.75
C ASN A 355 -4.25 -10.04 14.50
N ALA A 356 -3.56 -10.10 13.36
CA ALA A 356 -2.54 -11.12 13.09
C ALA A 356 -1.18 -10.71 13.67
N ASP A 357 -0.37 -11.70 14.03
CA ASP A 357 1.02 -11.49 14.45
C ASP A 357 2.01 -11.77 13.32
N ARG A 358 1.70 -12.75 12.46
CA ARG A 358 2.56 -13.18 11.36
C ARG A 358 1.74 -13.67 10.17
N ILE A 359 2.35 -13.65 9.00
CA ILE A 359 1.85 -14.26 7.76
C ILE A 359 2.95 -15.08 7.11
N ALA A 360 2.61 -16.18 6.45
CA ALA A 360 3.56 -16.99 5.68
C ALA A 360 2.96 -17.37 4.32
N PRO A 361 3.75 -17.32 3.23
CA PRO A 361 3.35 -17.92 1.97
C PRO A 361 3.40 -19.45 2.09
N LEU A 362 2.39 -20.11 1.51
CA LEU A 362 2.30 -21.57 1.42
C LEU A 362 2.73 -22.08 0.03
N ASP A 363 2.88 -21.17 -0.92
CA ASP A 363 3.30 -21.42 -2.30
C ASP A 363 4.73 -20.90 -2.57
N SER A 364 5.19 -21.08 -3.81
CA SER A 364 6.52 -20.69 -4.30
C SER A 364 6.58 -19.32 -4.99
N GLN A 365 5.44 -18.61 -5.09
CA GLN A 365 5.31 -17.29 -5.70
C GLN A 365 5.70 -17.22 -7.18
N ASP A 366 5.65 -18.34 -7.89
CA ASP A 366 6.04 -18.50 -9.30
C ASP A 366 4.85 -18.80 -10.23
N THR A 367 3.63 -18.84 -9.69
CA THR A 367 2.39 -19.05 -10.44
C THR A 367 1.43 -17.86 -10.29
N PRO A 368 0.31 -17.82 -11.04
CA PRO A 368 -0.78 -16.85 -10.82
C PRO A 368 -1.57 -17.05 -9.51
N TYR A 369 -1.25 -18.06 -8.73
CA TYR A 369 -2.03 -18.49 -7.58
C TYR A 369 -1.23 -18.34 -6.30
N ALA A 370 -1.87 -17.83 -5.25
CA ALA A 370 -1.24 -17.69 -3.94
C ALA A 370 -2.10 -18.33 -2.84
N ALA A 371 -1.42 -18.81 -1.80
CA ALA A 371 -2.05 -19.17 -0.54
C ALA A 371 -1.20 -18.67 0.63
N TYR A 372 -1.80 -17.92 1.54
CA TYR A 372 -1.13 -17.38 2.71
C TYR A 372 -1.75 -17.91 4.00
N ALA A 373 -0.94 -18.44 4.91
CA ALA A 373 -1.37 -18.73 6.28
C ALA A 373 -1.12 -17.53 7.18
N ILE A 374 -2.13 -17.13 7.96
CA ILE A 374 -2.10 -15.97 8.83
C ILE A 374 -2.27 -16.43 10.28
N TYR A 375 -1.40 -15.95 11.15
CA TYR A 375 -1.22 -16.49 12.50
C TYR A 375 -1.52 -15.47 13.58
N LYS A 376 -2.05 -15.94 14.71
CA LYS A 376 -2.18 -15.19 15.97
C LYS A 376 -1.78 -16.10 17.12
N SER A 377 -0.95 -15.60 18.02
CA SER A 377 -0.45 -16.32 19.20
C SER A 377 0.17 -17.68 18.85
N GLY A 378 0.87 -17.74 17.71
CA GLY A 378 1.54 -18.94 17.23
C GLY A 378 0.64 -20.00 16.59
N ALA A 379 -0.67 -19.75 16.41
CA ALA A 379 -1.60 -20.66 15.73
C ALA A 379 -2.19 -20.02 14.47
N PRO A 380 -2.48 -20.81 13.41
CA PRO A 380 -3.12 -20.28 12.21
C PRO A 380 -4.58 -19.90 12.52
N VAL A 381 -4.97 -18.69 12.14
CA VAL A 381 -6.34 -18.17 12.35
C VAL A 381 -7.07 -17.89 11.06
N ARG A 382 -6.34 -17.66 9.96
CA ARG A 382 -6.92 -17.41 8.65
C ARG A 382 -6.03 -17.96 7.53
N VAL A 383 -6.64 -18.21 6.38
CA VAL A 383 -5.96 -18.44 5.12
C VAL A 383 -6.49 -17.50 4.05
N LEU A 384 -5.60 -16.81 3.33
CA LEU A 384 -5.96 -16.02 2.16
C LEU A 384 -5.59 -16.80 0.90
N LEU A 385 -6.57 -17.01 0.02
CA LEU A 385 -6.37 -17.56 -1.32
C LEU A 385 -6.51 -16.46 -2.36
N TYR A 386 -5.65 -16.46 -3.36
CA TYR A 386 -5.64 -15.45 -4.41
C TYR A 386 -5.48 -16.09 -5.79
N ASN A 387 -6.33 -15.68 -6.74
CA ASN A 387 -6.24 -16.07 -8.14
C ASN A 387 -6.03 -14.82 -9.00
N SER A 388 -4.80 -14.64 -9.48
CA SER A 388 -4.41 -13.52 -10.34
C SER A 388 -4.64 -13.78 -11.82
N ASP A 389 -5.28 -14.87 -12.22
CA ASP A 389 -5.67 -15.06 -13.62
C ASP A 389 -6.51 -13.87 -14.07
N TYR A 390 -6.14 -13.29 -15.21
CA TYR A 390 -6.78 -12.11 -15.73
C TYR A 390 -8.11 -12.48 -16.38
N TYR A 391 -9.19 -11.81 -15.98
CA TYR A 391 -10.52 -12.03 -16.56
C TYR A 391 -11.21 -10.74 -16.95
N VAL A 392 -11.63 -10.67 -18.22
CA VAL A 392 -12.60 -9.69 -18.74
C VAL A 392 -13.71 -10.40 -19.52
N SER A 393 -14.89 -9.79 -19.67
CA SER A 393 -16.08 -10.43 -20.29
C SER A 393 -15.86 -10.91 -21.73
N SER A 394 -14.92 -10.32 -22.45
CA SER A 394 -14.57 -10.73 -23.82
C SER A 394 -13.92 -12.11 -23.91
N ASP A 395 -13.47 -12.68 -22.79
CA ASP A 395 -12.60 -13.86 -22.78
C ASP A 395 -13.37 -15.19 -22.57
N GLY A 396 -14.71 -15.14 -22.58
CA GLY A 396 -15.58 -16.31 -22.42
C GLY A 396 -15.97 -16.61 -20.97
N THR A 397 -16.16 -17.89 -20.63
CA THR A 397 -16.52 -18.32 -19.28
C THR A 397 -15.36 -18.05 -18.32
N ARG A 398 -15.62 -17.32 -17.23
CA ARG A 398 -14.65 -17.06 -16.16
C ARG A 398 -14.07 -18.38 -15.65
N SER A 399 -12.76 -18.56 -15.79
CA SER A 399 -12.07 -19.74 -15.26
C SER A 399 -12.06 -19.71 -13.73
N SER A 400 -11.78 -20.87 -13.13
CA SER A 400 -11.62 -20.97 -11.68
C SER A 400 -10.56 -22.01 -11.34
N GLN A 401 -9.91 -21.80 -10.20
CA GLN A 401 -8.89 -22.69 -9.68
C GLN A 401 -9.38 -23.31 -8.37
N THR A 402 -9.10 -24.61 -8.22
CA THR A 402 -9.44 -25.38 -7.02
C THR A 402 -8.25 -25.41 -6.07
N TYR A 403 -8.49 -25.06 -4.81
CA TYR A 403 -7.52 -25.07 -3.72
C TYR A 403 -7.94 -26.10 -2.69
N LYS A 404 -7.10 -27.10 -2.45
CA LYS A 404 -7.25 -28.06 -1.37
C LYS A 404 -6.37 -27.61 -0.21
N LEU A 405 -6.99 -27.37 0.95
CA LEU A 405 -6.29 -27.06 2.19
C LEU A 405 -6.34 -28.26 3.11
N SER A 406 -5.22 -28.57 3.76
CA SER A 406 -5.11 -29.59 4.82
C SER A 406 -4.56 -28.99 6.12
N GLY A 407 -4.71 -29.70 7.23
CA GLY A 407 -4.29 -29.25 8.55
C GLY A 407 -5.33 -28.38 9.28
N ILE A 408 -6.59 -28.41 8.84
CA ILE A 408 -7.69 -27.68 9.47
C ILE A 408 -8.25 -28.48 10.65
N SER A 409 -8.21 -27.92 11.86
CA SER A 409 -8.67 -28.61 13.07
C SER A 409 -10.18 -28.49 13.31
N SER A 410 -10.82 -27.43 12.80
CA SER A 410 -12.27 -27.21 12.95
C SER A 410 -13.05 -28.14 12.02
N SER A 411 -14.29 -28.49 12.37
CA SER A 411 -15.18 -29.28 11.52
C SER A 411 -15.84 -28.44 10.40
N ARG A 412 -15.70 -27.11 10.49
CA ARG A 412 -16.31 -26.14 9.59
C ARG A 412 -15.56 -24.83 9.67
N VAL A 413 -15.35 -24.21 8.51
CA VAL A 413 -14.75 -22.88 8.37
C VAL A 413 -15.72 -21.93 7.68
N THR A 414 -15.47 -20.63 7.82
CA THR A 414 -16.19 -19.58 7.08
C THR A 414 -15.27 -18.81 6.17
N ALA A 415 -15.80 -18.20 5.11
CA ALA A 415 -15.01 -17.39 4.21
C ALA A 415 -15.73 -16.13 3.71
N LYS A 416 -14.94 -15.11 3.38
CA LYS A 416 -15.36 -13.85 2.76
C LYS A 416 -14.65 -13.70 1.42
N ARG A 417 -15.38 -13.32 0.38
CA ARG A 417 -14.87 -13.21 -0.99
C ARG A 417 -14.70 -11.76 -1.43
N LEU A 418 -13.58 -11.45 -2.05
CA LEU A 418 -13.35 -10.22 -2.81
C LEU A 418 -13.50 -10.54 -4.30
N THR A 419 -14.49 -9.91 -4.96
CA THR A 419 -14.78 -10.16 -6.38
C THR A 419 -15.41 -8.95 -7.06
N ALA A 420 -15.34 -8.91 -8.38
CA ALA A 420 -16.03 -7.97 -9.26
C ALA A 420 -16.42 -8.69 -10.57
N PRO A 421 -17.21 -8.06 -11.47
CA PRO A 421 -17.48 -8.62 -12.78
C PRO A 421 -16.21 -8.93 -13.58
N HIS A 422 -15.25 -8.00 -13.61
CA HIS A 422 -14.02 -8.08 -14.39
C HIS A 422 -12.81 -7.55 -13.61
N ALA A 423 -11.61 -7.94 -14.03
CA ALA A 423 -10.37 -7.30 -13.59
C ALA A 423 -10.37 -5.79 -13.90
N THR A 424 -10.99 -5.38 -15.00
CA THR A 424 -11.09 -3.97 -15.41
C THR A 424 -12.20 -3.19 -14.72
N SER A 425 -12.96 -3.81 -13.81
CA SER A 425 -14.15 -3.17 -13.24
C SER A 425 -13.83 -1.92 -12.42
N ARG A 426 -14.61 -0.87 -12.65
CA ARG A 426 -14.45 0.44 -12.01
C ARG A 426 -15.75 0.92 -11.42
N VAL A 427 -15.66 1.47 -10.21
CA VAL A 427 -16.81 2.06 -9.50
C VAL A 427 -17.40 3.24 -10.27
N ASP A 428 -16.57 4.10 -10.86
CA ASP A 428 -17.00 5.27 -11.65
C ASP A 428 -17.65 4.89 -13.00
N GLN A 429 -17.66 3.60 -13.34
CA GLN A 429 -18.35 3.04 -14.50
C GLN A 429 -19.54 2.15 -14.11
N GLY A 430 -19.94 2.16 -12.82
CA GLY A 430 -21.06 1.37 -12.31
C GLY A 430 -20.72 -0.11 -12.05
N GLU A 431 -19.45 -0.50 -12.15
CA GLU A 431 -18.99 -1.87 -11.92
C GLU A 431 -18.26 -1.97 -10.58
N SER A 432 -19.02 -1.87 -9.48
CA SER A 432 -18.44 -1.91 -8.13
C SER A 432 -17.95 -3.31 -7.77
N PRO A 433 -16.70 -3.46 -7.28
CA PRO A 433 -16.29 -4.67 -6.58
C PRO A 433 -17.14 -4.90 -5.32
N THR A 434 -17.08 -6.10 -4.77
CA THR A 434 -17.73 -6.44 -3.51
C THR A 434 -16.80 -7.21 -2.57
N ILE A 435 -16.99 -7.02 -1.27
CA ILE A 435 -16.38 -7.81 -0.21
C ILE A 435 -17.49 -8.51 0.55
N ALA A 436 -17.54 -9.84 0.48
CA ALA A 436 -18.63 -10.63 1.03
C ALA A 436 -20.01 -10.08 0.59
N GLY A 437 -20.14 -9.64 -0.66
CA GLY A 437 -21.39 -9.07 -1.19
C GLY A 437 -21.72 -7.65 -0.74
N GLN A 438 -20.83 -6.97 -0.01
CA GLN A 438 -20.98 -5.58 0.41
C GLN A 438 -20.16 -4.62 -0.45
N THR A 439 -20.65 -3.38 -0.56
CA THR A 439 -20.01 -2.25 -1.25
C THR A 439 -19.75 -1.11 -0.28
N PHE A 440 -19.10 -0.04 -0.75
CA PHE A 440 -18.98 1.23 -0.02
C PHE A 440 -19.77 2.32 -0.74
N ALA A 441 -20.56 3.08 0.02
CA ALA A 441 -21.36 4.18 -0.48
C ALA A 441 -20.48 5.27 -1.10
N ASN A 442 -20.77 5.60 -2.36
CA ASN A 442 -20.11 6.68 -3.09
C ASN A 442 -20.18 8.02 -2.33
N GLY A 443 -19.04 8.70 -2.22
CA GLY A 443 -18.86 9.98 -1.52
C GLY A 443 -18.95 9.93 0.01
N LYS A 444 -19.29 8.78 0.61
CA LYS A 444 -19.47 8.63 2.07
C LYS A 444 -18.63 7.52 2.69
N CYS A 445 -18.27 6.51 1.91
CA CYS A 445 -17.53 5.33 2.33
C CYS A 445 -18.21 4.48 3.41
N THR A 446 -19.51 4.64 3.66
CA THR A 446 -20.26 3.75 4.56
C THR A 446 -20.48 2.39 3.89
N ILE A 447 -20.37 1.30 4.65
CA ILE A 447 -20.60 -0.05 4.13
C ILE A 447 -22.09 -0.22 3.78
N GLU A 448 -22.36 -0.76 2.60
CA GLU A 448 -23.70 -1.02 2.07
C GLU A 448 -23.89 -2.48 1.66
N GLY A 449 -25.14 -2.93 1.65
CA GLY A 449 -25.50 -4.30 1.31
C GLY A 449 -25.41 -5.29 2.46
N THR A 450 -25.79 -6.53 2.17
CA THR A 450 -25.83 -7.62 3.15
C THR A 450 -24.58 -8.47 3.04
N GLU A 451 -23.91 -8.68 4.17
CA GLU A 451 -22.77 -9.58 4.24
C GLU A 451 -23.16 -11.03 3.89
N ARG A 452 -22.37 -11.65 3.02
CA ARG A 452 -22.50 -13.03 2.55
C ARG A 452 -21.27 -13.82 2.99
N ILE A 453 -21.49 -14.70 3.96
CA ILE A 453 -20.47 -15.61 4.47
C ILE A 453 -20.61 -16.97 3.82
N GLU A 454 -19.53 -17.46 3.22
CA GLU A 454 -19.44 -18.83 2.71
C GLU A 454 -19.12 -19.77 3.87
N THR A 455 -19.73 -20.96 3.88
CA THR A 455 -19.49 -21.98 4.92
C THR A 455 -19.08 -23.28 4.26
N VAL A 456 -17.93 -23.82 4.68
CA VAL A 456 -17.36 -25.05 4.12
C VAL A 456 -17.11 -26.06 5.23
N TYR A 457 -17.58 -27.28 5.04
CA TYR A 457 -17.34 -28.38 5.99
C TYR A 457 -15.97 -29.01 5.75
N VAL A 458 -15.31 -29.37 6.85
CA VAL A 458 -13.98 -29.95 6.85
C VAL A 458 -14.10 -31.44 7.11
N TYR A 459 -13.49 -32.26 6.24
CA TYR A 459 -13.51 -33.71 6.32
C TYR A 459 -12.09 -34.24 6.41
N GLY A 460 -11.78 -35.01 7.46
CA GLY A 460 -10.41 -35.53 7.65
C GLY A 460 -9.34 -34.46 7.83
N GLY A 461 -9.72 -33.26 8.29
CA GLY A 461 -8.82 -32.10 8.39
C GLY A 461 -8.55 -31.39 7.07
N GLU A 462 -9.32 -31.70 6.03
CA GLU A 462 -9.19 -31.13 4.69
C GLU A 462 -10.48 -30.41 4.24
N ALA A 463 -10.32 -29.36 3.45
CA ALA A 463 -11.42 -28.66 2.78
C ALA A 463 -10.98 -28.15 1.40
N THR A 464 -11.94 -28.05 0.48
CA THR A 464 -11.70 -27.62 -0.90
C THR A 464 -12.45 -26.32 -1.18
N PHE A 465 -11.79 -25.38 -1.83
CA PHE A 465 -12.32 -24.06 -2.18
C PHE A 465 -12.13 -23.80 -3.67
N THR A 466 -13.07 -23.07 -4.27
CA THR A 466 -12.98 -22.60 -5.66
C THR A 466 -12.87 -21.08 -5.67
N VAL A 467 -11.85 -20.58 -6.37
CA VAL A 467 -11.59 -19.14 -6.53
C VAL A 467 -11.52 -18.84 -8.02
N ALA A 468 -12.43 -18.00 -8.52
CA ALA A 468 -12.47 -17.65 -9.92
C ALA A 468 -11.29 -16.75 -10.31
N ALA A 469 -10.98 -16.66 -11.60
CA ALA A 469 -9.99 -15.72 -12.11
C ALA A 469 -10.30 -14.29 -11.65
N SER A 470 -9.30 -13.54 -11.21
CA SER A 470 -9.46 -12.21 -10.61
C SER A 470 -10.37 -12.24 -9.36
N GLU A 471 -10.10 -13.13 -8.41
CA GLU A 471 -10.78 -13.17 -7.10
C GLU A 471 -9.80 -13.46 -5.97
N ALA A 472 -10.21 -13.11 -4.75
CA ALA A 472 -9.57 -13.58 -3.53
C ALA A 472 -10.60 -14.10 -2.52
N LEU A 473 -10.18 -15.03 -1.68
CA LEU A 473 -11.02 -15.65 -0.65
C LEU A 473 -10.27 -15.69 0.69
N LEU A 474 -10.83 -15.04 1.71
CA LEU A 474 -10.30 -15.04 3.07
C LEU A 474 -11.09 -16.03 3.93
N ILE A 475 -10.43 -17.09 4.36
CA ILE A 475 -10.98 -18.19 5.14
C ILE A 475 -10.62 -17.98 6.61
N TYR A 476 -11.57 -18.17 7.51
CA TYR A 476 -11.43 -18.11 8.96
C TYR A 476 -11.45 -19.54 9.51
N LEU A 477 -10.39 -19.93 10.21
CA LEU A 477 -10.12 -21.32 10.63
C LEU A 477 -10.81 -21.73 11.93
#